data_AF-A0A2V5Q040-F1
#
_entry.id   AF-A0A2V5Q040-F1
#
_cell.length_a   1.000
_cell.length_b   1.000
_cell.length_c   1.000
_cell.angle_alpha   90.00
_cell.angle_beta   90.00
_cell.angle_gamma   90.00
#
_symmetry.space_group_name_H-M   'P 1'
#
loop_
_entity.id
_entity.type
_entity.pdbx_description
1 polymer ?
#
loop_
_entity_poly.entity_id
_entity_poly.type
_entity_poly.pdbx_seq_one_letter_code
_entity_poly.pdbx_strand_id
1 'polypeptide(L)'
;MTRSTKQNGTVYLVGAGPGDLGLVTLRAKECIESADAIVYDHLANPEMISWARDDAEIIYAGKEPGESRTQQEINALLIDKAREG
;
A
#
# COMPACT_ATOMS: atom_id res chain seq x y z
N MET A 1 -1.86 35.86 2.75
CA MET A 1 -1.33 34.54 3.17
C MET A 1 -2.21 33.48 2.54
N THR A 2 -1.80 32.93 1.40
CA THR A 2 -2.57 31.91 0.68
C THR A 2 -2.28 30.56 1.36
N ARG A 3 -3.27 30.00 2.06
CA ARG A 3 -3.19 28.63 2.59
C ARG A 3 -3.13 27.70 1.37
N SER A 4 -1.95 27.17 1.05
CA SER A 4 -1.85 25.98 0.22
C SER A 4 -2.52 24.87 1.03
N THR A 5 -3.73 24.47 0.64
CA THR A 5 -4.35 23.26 1.18
C THR A 5 -3.52 22.10 0.62
N LYS A 6 -2.55 21.60 1.41
CA LYS A 6 -1.95 20.28 1.16
C LYS A 6 -3.13 19.33 0.94
N GLN A 7 -3.33 18.87 -0.29
CA GLN A 7 -4.33 17.85 -0.56
C GLN A 7 -3.82 16.60 0.14
N ASN A 8 -4.62 16.03 1.05
CA ASN A 8 -4.27 14.75 1.65
C ASN A 8 -4.29 13.69 0.53
N GLY A 9 -3.33 12.77 0.58
CA GLY A 9 -3.33 11.57 -0.23
C GLY A 9 -4.55 10.68 0.04
N THR A 10 -4.79 9.74 -0.86
CA THR A 10 -5.92 8.80 -0.79
C THR A 10 -5.41 7.39 -0.54
N VAL A 11 -5.98 6.70 0.46
CA VAL A 11 -5.70 5.28 0.71
C VAL A 11 -6.71 4.41 -0.03
N TYR A 12 -6.22 3.49 -0.85
CA TYR A 12 -7.03 2.45 -1.47
C TYR A 12 -6.79 1.11 -0.75
N LEU A 13 -7.86 0.48 -0.25
CA LEU A 13 -7.79 -0.89 0.25
C LEU A 13 -8.02 -1.85 -0.91
N VAL A 14 -6.96 -2.54 -1.33
CA VAL A 14 -6.93 -3.38 -2.54
C VAL A 14 -6.83 -4.85 -2.14
N GLY A 15 -7.71 -5.69 -2.71
CA GLY A 15 -7.61 -7.13 -2.56
C GLY A 15 -6.55 -7.72 -3.48
N ALA A 16 -5.61 -8.48 -2.93
CA ALA A 16 -4.54 -9.17 -3.68
C ALA A 16 -5.01 -10.41 -4.46
N GLY A 17 -6.27 -10.83 -4.27
CA GLY A 17 -6.76 -12.10 -4.77
C GLY A 17 -6.20 -13.30 -3.96
N PRO A 18 -6.47 -14.54 -4.39
CA PRO A 18 -6.08 -15.75 -3.66
C PRO A 18 -4.65 -16.25 -3.97
N GLY A 19 -3.89 -15.52 -4.78
CA GLY A 19 -2.49 -15.85 -5.11
C GLY A 19 -2.20 -15.85 -6.61
N ASP A 20 -3.11 -16.36 -7.45
CA ASP A 20 -2.96 -16.31 -8.91
C ASP A 20 -3.10 -14.86 -9.42
N LEU A 21 -2.07 -14.34 -10.10
CA LEU A 21 -2.06 -13.00 -10.66
C LEU A 21 -3.18 -12.78 -11.69
N GLY A 22 -3.64 -13.84 -12.37
CA GLY A 22 -4.76 -13.78 -13.31
C GLY A 22 -6.12 -13.49 -12.65
N LEU A 23 -6.20 -13.61 -11.33
CA LEU A 23 -7.39 -13.28 -10.53
C LEU A 23 -7.34 -11.89 -9.91
N VAL A 24 -6.25 -11.15 -10.12
CA VAL A 24 -6.14 -9.76 -9.68
C VAL A 24 -6.95 -8.87 -10.63
N THR A 25 -7.72 -7.96 -10.06
CA THR A 25 -8.53 -7.02 -10.87
C THR A 25 -7.62 -6.03 -11.59
N LEU A 26 -8.04 -5.56 -12.78
CA LEU A 26 -7.34 -4.49 -13.49
C LEU A 26 -7.18 -3.24 -12.61
N ARG A 27 -8.21 -2.90 -11.82
CA ARG A 27 -8.16 -1.76 -10.90
C ARG A 27 -7.12 -1.90 -9.81
N ALA A 28 -6.91 -3.11 -9.29
CA ALA A 28 -5.87 -3.39 -8.30
C ALA A 28 -4.48 -3.14 -8.89
N LYS A 29 -4.24 -3.62 -10.12
CA LYS A 29 -2.99 -3.36 -10.85
C LYS A 29 -2.78 -1.87 -11.10
N GLU A 30 -3.80 -1.15 -11.60
CA GLU A 30 -3.73 0.32 -11.79
C GLU A 30 -3.38 1.05 -10.48
N CYS A 31 -4.00 0.65 -9.36
CA CYS A 31 -3.68 1.24 -8.06
C CYS A 31 -2.21 1.03 -7.70
N ILE A 32 -1.68 -0.20 -7.85
CA ILE A 32 -0.27 -0.53 -7.58
C ILE A 32 0.68 0.26 -8.48
N GLU A 33 0.40 0.32 -9.79
CA GLU A 33 1.22 1.05 -10.78
C GLU A 33 1.22 2.57 -10.53
N SER A 34 0.20 3.11 -9.85
CA SER A 34 0.08 4.53 -9.53
C SER A 34 0.55 4.93 -8.13
N ALA A 35 0.74 3.96 -7.22
CA ALA A 35 0.95 4.22 -5.81
C ALA A 35 2.34 4.80 -5.52
N ASP A 36 2.39 5.87 -4.73
CA ASP A 36 3.65 6.41 -4.19
C ASP A 36 4.14 5.61 -2.96
N ALA A 37 3.23 4.93 -2.26
CA ALA A 37 3.56 4.01 -1.17
C ALA A 37 2.62 2.79 -1.17
N ILE A 38 3.17 1.61 -0.90
CA ILE A 38 2.43 0.35 -0.84
C ILE A 38 2.69 -0.31 0.51
N VAL A 39 1.62 -0.53 1.27
CA VAL A 39 1.64 -1.32 2.50
C VAL A 39 1.00 -2.67 2.21
N TYR A 40 1.74 -3.76 2.42
CA TYR A 40 1.25 -5.13 2.12
C TYR A 40 1.65 -6.13 3.21
N ASP A 41 0.98 -7.28 3.25
CA ASP A 41 1.28 -8.36 4.19
C ASP A 41 1.61 -9.69 3.47
N HIS A 42 1.96 -10.71 4.26
CA HIS A 42 2.38 -12.03 3.79
C HIS A 42 1.41 -12.76 2.85
N LEU A 43 0.12 -12.42 2.86
CA LEU A 43 -0.88 -13.09 2.01
C LEU A 43 -0.91 -12.56 0.59
N ALA A 44 -0.33 -11.37 0.34
CA ALA A 44 -0.22 -10.86 -1.02
C ALA A 44 0.85 -11.65 -1.79
N ASN A 45 0.56 -11.98 -3.05
CA ASN A 45 1.59 -12.55 -3.92
C ASN A 45 2.70 -11.51 -4.13
N PRO A 46 3.98 -11.82 -3.80
CA PRO A 46 5.08 -10.88 -3.94
C PRO A 46 5.30 -10.39 -5.38
N GLU A 47 4.92 -11.17 -6.40
CA GLU A 47 5.00 -10.73 -7.79
C GLU A 47 4.08 -9.55 -8.10
N MET A 48 3.01 -9.30 -7.32
CA MET A 48 2.17 -8.11 -7.48
C MET A 48 2.95 -6.82 -7.21
N ILE A 49 3.91 -6.86 -6.28
CA ILE A 49 4.75 -5.71 -5.94
C ILE A 49 5.67 -5.32 -7.10
N SER A 50 5.96 -6.25 -8.01
CA SER A 50 6.75 -5.95 -9.22
C SER A 50 6.07 -4.98 -10.19
N TRP A 51 4.75 -4.72 -10.04
CA TRP A 51 4.05 -3.70 -10.82
C TRP A 51 4.18 -2.30 -10.24
N ALA A 52 4.74 -2.16 -9.03
CA ALA A 52 4.93 -0.86 -8.41
C ALA A 52 5.93 -0.03 -9.22
N ARG A 53 5.81 1.30 -9.12
CA ARG A 53 6.84 2.19 -9.65
C ARG A 53 8.16 1.97 -8.93
N ASP A 54 9.27 2.20 -9.63
CA ASP A 54 10.61 2.06 -9.07
C ASP A 54 10.88 3.00 -7.88
N ASP A 55 10.16 4.12 -7.80
CA ASP A 55 10.27 5.12 -6.74
C ASP A 55 9.17 5.01 -5.66
N ALA A 56 8.32 3.98 -5.74
CA ALA A 56 7.31 3.74 -4.72
C ALA A 56 7.94 3.20 -3.43
N GLU A 57 7.51 3.71 -2.28
CA GLU A 57 7.92 3.18 -0.98
C GLU A 57 7.18 1.87 -0.68
N ILE A 58 7.93 0.78 -0.57
CA ILE A 58 7.37 -0.56 -0.31
C ILE A 58 7.53 -0.91 1.17
N ILE A 59 6.40 -1.04 1.88
CA ILE A 59 6.38 -1.29 3.31
C ILE A 59 5.69 -2.61 3.60
N TYR A 60 6.46 -3.57 4.10
CA TYR A 60 5.90 -4.81 4.60
C TYR A 60 5.29 -4.61 6.00
N ALA A 61 4.05 -5.06 6.18
CA ALA A 61 3.27 -5.01 7.41
C ALA A 61 2.77 -6.39 7.86
N GLY A 62 3.29 -7.46 7.23
CA GLY A 62 3.06 -8.83 7.68
C GLY A 62 3.72 -9.11 9.03
N LYS A 63 3.47 -10.32 9.56
CA LYS A 63 4.07 -10.77 10.80
C LYS A 63 5.33 -11.57 10.48
N GLU A 64 6.49 -11.05 10.87
CA GLU A 64 7.72 -11.85 10.93
C GLU A 64 8.02 -12.20 12.40
N PRO A 65 8.76 -13.30 12.66
CA PRO A 65 9.25 -13.58 14.00
C PRO A 65 10.09 -12.41 14.53
N GLY A 66 9.55 -11.64 15.49
CA GLY A 66 10.23 -10.50 16.11
C GLY A 66 9.79 -9.13 15.61
N GLU A 67 9.10 -9.04 14.48
CA GLU A 67 8.54 -7.81 13.93
C GLU A 67 7.07 -8.03 13.55
N SER A 68 6.17 -7.59 14.43
CA SER A 68 4.74 -7.59 14.12
C SER A 68 4.13 -6.25 14.49
N ARG A 69 3.62 -5.53 13.49
CA ARG A 69 2.75 -4.38 13.75
C ARG A 69 1.37 -4.86 14.18
N THR A 70 0.82 -4.19 15.18
CA THR A 70 -0.59 -4.28 15.54
C THR A 70 -1.45 -3.63 14.45
N GLN A 71 -2.74 -3.98 14.40
CA GLN A 71 -3.67 -3.35 13.46
C GLN A 71 -3.74 -1.83 13.65
N GLN A 72 -3.61 -1.34 14.89
CA GLN A 72 -3.61 0.09 15.18
C GLN A 72 -2.38 0.79 14.60
N GLU A 73 -1.20 0.17 14.67
CA GLU A 73 0.02 0.70 14.07
C GLU A 73 -0.05 0.70 12.53
N ILE A 74 -0.64 -0.35 11.93
CA ILE A 74 -0.88 -0.37 10.48
C ILE A 74 -1.83 0.76 10.08
N ASN A 75 -2.92 0.95 10.83
CA ASN A 75 -3.87 2.02 10.54
C ASN A 75 -3.21 3.42 10.70
N ALA A 76 -2.39 3.61 11.72
CA ALA A 76 -1.64 4.85 11.92
C ALA A 76 -0.67 5.10 10.76
N LEU A 77 0.07 4.08 10.33
CA LEU A 77 0.96 4.15 9.17
C LEU A 77 0.22 4.59 7.90
N LEU A 78 -0.94 3.99 7.61
CA LEU A 78 -1.74 4.36 6.43
C LEU A 78 -2.20 5.84 6.49
N ILE A 79 -2.62 6.30 7.68
CA ILE A 79 -3.03 7.69 7.90
C ILE A 79 -1.85 8.64 7.73
N ASP A 80 -0.69 8.29 8.27
CA ASP A 80 0.50 9.13 8.21
C ASP A 80 1.00 9.27 6.77
N LYS A 81 1.04 8.17 6.00
CA LYS A 81 1.35 8.21 4.56
C LYS A 81 0.37 9.08 3.78
N ALA A 82 -0.94 8.95 4.02
CA ALA A 82 -1.92 9.81 3.36
C ALA A 82 -1.81 11.30 3.74
N ARG A 83 -1.20 11.65 4.88
CA ARG A 83 -0.96 13.05 5.28
C ARG A 83 0.29 13.65 4.65
N GLU A 84 1.19 12.83 4.13
CA GLU A 84 2.43 13.29 3.50
C GLU A 84 2.14 14.01 2.17
N GLY A 85 1.17 13.54 1.39
CA GLY A 85 0.68 14.12 0.14
C GLY A 85 0.20 13.04 -0.80
#